data_AF-A0AAN7DIT2-F1
#
_entry.id   AF-A0AAN7DIT2-F1
#
_cell.length_a   1.000
_cell.length_b   1.000
_cell.length_c   1.000
_cell.angle_alpha   90.00
_cell.angle_beta   90.00
_cell.angle_gamma   90.00
#
_symmetry.space_group_name_H-M   'P 1'
#
loop_
_entity.id
_entity.type
_entity.pdbx_description
1 polymer ?
#
loop_
_entity_poly.entity_id
_entity_poly.type
_entity_poly.pdbx_seq_one_letter_code
_entity_poly.pdbx_strand_id
1 'polypeptide(L)'
;MSSKTWSDSRRPLASHSTPTHIAEHNQQQFIQDQLHIGDRVQVNSHHGIVRFIGATKFKAGTWAGIELDTVGLGKNDGSVDGKRYFVCPPKTGLFILAIKVIKQQQHLHLINRPSTPHHQLKSKKPPSFTIDAPPPLPTKVNHNIDLISRIKALEQENSELKQAASLMEKKKNEHIEQLEDTIVQIKKASMDSIEILEDIHSQKIQQMTATLDDEKRKVQDLLLEQNDLRKAGLEAIESYEATLSGLEKSTSKSRQLWDLERKKMQEEQNAMMKSHHDQVKLLLHDIDTLEMVLQDKMSKEIDLVESLRKERQNNSLLATELKGIKFQMKSNNNATHIITDISHRWSFRDKLDTPIPEEDEEEEQEEDLFDDNIMSICALCEQKGHHLIHCHILSNQQQRQHLI
;
A
#
# COMPACT_ATOMS: atom_id res chain seq x y z
N MET A 1 -13.09 -51.37 -10.78
CA MET A 1 -11.81 -51.15 -10.07
C MET A 1 -11.88 -49.79 -9.40
N SER A 2 -11.75 -49.78 -8.08
CA SER A 2 -11.48 -48.65 -7.17
C SER A 2 -12.29 -47.36 -7.27
N SER A 3 -13.38 -47.30 -6.50
CA SER A 3 -13.92 -46.10 -5.87
C SER A 3 -13.06 -45.72 -4.65
N LYS A 4 -12.57 -44.49 -4.57
CA LYS A 4 -12.02 -43.91 -3.33
C LYS A 4 -12.54 -42.50 -3.11
N THR A 5 -13.36 -42.40 -2.08
CA THR A 5 -13.93 -41.20 -1.45
C THR A 5 -12.84 -40.41 -0.73
N TRP A 6 -12.79 -39.10 -0.96
CA TRP A 6 -11.93 -38.18 -0.21
C TRP A 6 -12.64 -37.77 1.08
N SER A 7 -12.19 -38.28 2.22
CA SER A 7 -12.66 -37.88 3.54
C SER A 7 -11.91 -36.64 4.02
N ASP A 8 -12.71 -35.64 4.40
CA ASP A 8 -12.37 -34.41 5.10
C ASP A 8 -11.54 -34.68 6.37
N SER A 9 -10.45 -33.94 6.55
CA SER A 9 -9.66 -33.89 7.78
C SER A 9 -9.20 -32.46 8.00
N ARG A 10 -10.14 -31.65 8.48
CA ARG A 10 -9.86 -30.34 9.09
C ARG A 10 -8.89 -30.49 10.26
N ARG A 11 -7.67 -29.98 10.08
CA ARG A 11 -6.71 -29.66 11.15
C ARG A 11 -6.71 -28.12 11.28
N PRO A 12 -6.73 -27.53 12.50
CA PRO A 12 -6.82 -26.07 12.64
C PRO A 12 -5.52 -25.41 12.19
N LEU A 13 -5.63 -24.33 11.42
CA LEU A 13 -4.50 -23.47 11.07
C LEU A 13 -3.89 -22.89 12.36
N ALA A 14 -2.61 -23.14 12.57
CA ALA A 14 -1.80 -22.33 13.47
C ALA A 14 -1.73 -20.91 12.90
N SER A 15 -1.98 -19.92 13.76
CA SER A 15 -1.84 -18.50 13.48
C SER A 15 -0.38 -18.17 13.19
N HIS A 16 -0.01 -18.11 11.91
CA HIS A 16 1.27 -17.56 11.49
C HIS A 16 1.15 -16.04 11.39
N SER A 17 1.72 -15.35 12.37
CA SER A 17 2.04 -13.93 12.30
C SER A 17 2.94 -13.66 11.10
N THR A 18 2.64 -12.62 10.35
CA THR A 18 3.36 -12.20 9.13
C THR A 18 4.83 -11.83 9.44
N PRO A 19 5.78 -12.11 8.53
CA PRO A 19 7.22 -11.82 8.72
C PRO A 19 7.54 -10.33 8.92
N THR A 20 6.67 -9.44 8.45
CA THR A 20 6.81 -7.99 8.55
C THR A 20 6.77 -7.49 9.99
N HIS A 21 5.95 -8.11 10.85
CA HIS A 21 5.77 -7.66 12.23
C HIS A 21 6.99 -7.98 13.11
N ILE A 22 7.74 -9.04 12.79
CA ILE A 22 8.93 -9.48 13.56
C ILE A 22 10.15 -8.63 13.20
N ALA A 23 10.32 -8.27 11.92
CA ALA A 23 11.40 -7.39 11.46
C ALA A 23 11.25 -5.95 11.99
N GLU A 24 10.03 -5.41 12.02
CA GLU A 24 9.75 -4.10 12.60
C GLU A 24 9.97 -4.09 14.12
N HIS A 25 9.58 -5.16 14.83
CA HIS A 25 9.78 -5.27 16.28
C HIS A 25 11.27 -5.41 16.65
N ASN A 26 12.06 -6.17 15.89
CA ASN A 26 13.51 -6.29 16.10
C ASN A 26 14.26 -4.98 15.76
N GLN A 27 13.83 -4.23 14.73
CA GLN A 27 14.38 -2.89 14.45
C GLN A 27 14.03 -1.87 15.53
N GLN A 28 12.82 -1.93 16.09
CA GLN A 28 12.42 -1.07 17.22
C GLN A 28 13.26 -1.36 18.46
N GLN A 29 13.50 -2.64 18.77
CA GLN A 29 14.28 -3.06 19.95
C GLN A 29 15.77 -2.70 19.83
N PHE A 30 16.39 -2.87 18.65
CA PHE A 30 17.79 -2.49 18.39
C PHE A 30 18.04 -0.97 18.44
N ILE A 31 17.08 -0.15 17.98
CA ILE A 31 17.20 1.31 18.05
C ILE A 31 17.04 1.81 19.49
N GLN A 32 16.16 1.15 20.28
CA GLN A 32 15.99 1.45 21.70
C GLN A 32 17.29 1.21 22.49
N ASP A 33 18.07 0.19 22.15
CA ASP A 33 19.34 -0.10 22.82
C ASP A 33 20.46 0.91 22.50
N GLN A 34 20.34 1.70 21.42
CA GLN A 34 21.37 2.64 20.95
C GLN A 34 21.03 4.12 21.23
N LEU A 35 19.75 4.48 21.28
CA LEU A 35 19.29 5.87 21.39
C LEU A 35 18.08 6.01 22.30
N HIS A 36 18.18 6.91 23.28
CA HIS A 36 17.13 7.17 24.27
C HIS A 36 16.65 8.63 24.23
N ILE A 37 15.42 8.86 24.66
CA ILE A 37 14.92 10.23 24.90
C ILE A 37 15.79 10.88 25.98
N GLY A 38 16.25 12.10 25.73
CA GLY A 38 17.20 12.83 26.58
C GLY A 38 18.66 12.71 26.15
N ASP A 39 18.99 11.79 25.22
CA ASP A 39 20.36 11.66 24.74
C ASP A 39 20.82 12.91 23.97
N ARG A 40 22.10 13.24 24.16
CA ARG A 40 22.81 14.29 23.42
C ARG A 40 23.26 13.75 22.07
N VAL A 41 22.88 14.44 21.00
CA VAL A 41 23.10 13.97 19.64
C VAL A 41 23.62 15.09 18.74
N GLN A 42 24.33 14.69 17.68
CA GLN A 42 24.77 15.60 16.63
C GLN A 42 24.14 15.21 15.30
N VAL A 43 23.51 16.18 14.62
CA VAL A 43 22.83 15.99 13.33
C VAL A 43 23.20 17.13 12.39
N ASN A 44 23.80 16.82 11.24
CA ASN A 44 24.17 17.79 10.19
C ASN A 44 24.88 19.04 10.74
N SER A 45 25.87 18.84 11.61
CA SER A 45 26.65 19.90 12.28
C SER A 45 25.94 20.69 13.39
N HIS A 46 24.71 20.33 13.74
CA HIS A 46 23.99 20.92 14.87
C HIS A 46 23.87 19.94 16.03
N HIS A 47 23.82 20.48 17.24
CA HIS A 47 23.67 19.72 18.48
C HIS A 47 22.23 19.85 18.97
N GLY A 48 21.75 18.78 19.60
CA GLY A 48 20.41 18.77 20.17
C GLY A 48 20.17 17.61 21.12
N ILE A 49 18.95 17.57 21.63
CA ILE A 49 18.47 16.58 22.59
C ILE A 49 17.33 15.81 21.95
N VAL A 50 17.37 14.49 22.06
CA VAL A 50 16.27 13.64 21.60
C VAL A 50 15.04 13.86 22.50
N ARG A 51 13.91 14.24 21.91
CA ARG A 51 12.63 14.47 22.58
C ARG A 51 11.56 13.45 22.21
N PHE A 52 11.72 12.75 21.10
CA PHE A 52 10.78 11.74 20.62
C PHE A 52 11.54 10.62 19.91
N ILE A 53 11.13 9.37 20.11
CA ILE A 53 11.56 8.20 19.31
C ILE A 53 10.31 7.37 19.01
N GLY A 54 10.04 7.09 17.73
CA GLY A 54 8.95 6.20 17.35
C GLY A 54 8.45 6.39 15.92
N ALA A 55 7.38 5.68 15.59
CA ALA A 55 6.69 5.81 14.30
C ALA A 55 5.99 7.17 14.16
N THR A 56 5.95 7.70 12.94
CA THR A 56 5.30 8.99 12.64
C THR A 56 4.20 8.83 11.60
N LYS A 57 3.26 9.80 11.56
CA LYS A 57 2.18 9.81 10.56
C LYS A 57 2.66 10.28 9.18
N PHE A 58 3.69 11.11 9.14
CA PHE A 58 4.16 11.72 7.89
C PHE A 58 5.01 10.77 7.05
N LYS A 59 5.67 9.77 7.66
CA LYS A 59 6.49 8.79 6.92
C LYS A 59 6.72 7.52 7.74
N ALA A 60 6.74 6.37 7.06
CA ALA A 60 7.05 5.07 7.67
C ALA A 60 8.48 5.01 8.26
N GLY A 61 8.69 4.07 9.19
CA GLY A 61 9.95 3.84 9.91
C GLY A 61 10.01 4.50 11.30
N THR A 62 11.08 4.23 12.04
CA THR A 62 11.34 4.84 13.36
C THR A 62 12.08 6.15 13.21
N TRP A 63 11.49 7.23 13.73
CA TRP A 63 12.03 8.58 13.67
C TRP A 63 12.42 9.07 15.05
N ALA A 64 13.51 9.84 15.10
CA ALA A 64 13.90 10.63 16.24
C ALA A 64 13.47 12.09 16.02
N GLY A 65 12.70 12.63 16.96
CA GLY A 65 12.43 14.06 17.08
C GLY A 65 13.46 14.70 18.00
N ILE A 66 14.20 15.67 17.48
CA ILE A 66 15.33 16.32 18.16
C ILE A 66 15.01 17.80 18.33
N GLU A 67 15.13 18.28 19.56
CA GLU A 67 15.16 19.70 19.86
C GLU A 67 16.60 20.19 19.71
N LEU A 68 16.84 21.11 18.77
CA LEU A 68 18.15 21.70 18.56
C LEU A 68 18.46 22.72 19.66
N ASP A 69 19.73 22.85 20.05
CA ASP A 69 20.13 23.82 21.07
C ASP A 69 19.91 25.27 20.62
N THR A 70 20.09 25.52 19.32
CA THR A 70 19.92 26.85 18.73
C THR A 70 18.52 26.99 18.15
N VAL A 71 17.76 27.93 18.71
CA VAL A 71 16.41 28.29 18.24
C VAL A 71 16.48 28.82 16.79
N GLY A 72 15.57 28.35 15.93
CA GLY A 72 15.43 28.83 14.55
C GLY A 72 16.12 27.99 13.48
N LEU A 73 16.92 26.98 13.85
CA LEU A 73 17.61 26.08 12.91
C LEU A 73 16.84 24.78 12.59
N GLY A 74 15.76 24.54 13.32
CA GLY A 74 14.86 23.41 13.12
C GLY A 74 13.83 23.67 12.02
N LYS A 75 13.08 22.63 11.67
CA LYS A 75 12.02 22.68 10.65
C LYS A 75 10.61 22.80 11.25
N ASN A 76 10.44 22.46 12.51
CA ASN A 76 9.15 22.40 13.19
C ASN A 76 9.25 22.86 14.65
N ASP A 77 8.12 22.90 15.35
CA ASP A 77 7.96 23.21 16.78
C ASP A 77 7.67 21.93 17.61
N GLY A 78 8.03 20.76 17.07
CA GLY A 78 7.67 19.45 17.60
C GLY A 78 6.34 18.88 17.07
N SER A 79 5.69 19.58 16.13
CA SER A 79 4.53 19.08 15.38
C SER A 79 4.79 18.99 13.87
N VAL A 80 4.12 18.03 13.20
CA VAL A 80 4.12 17.89 11.72
C VAL A 80 2.69 17.55 11.28
N ASP A 81 2.17 18.30 10.31
CA ASP A 81 0.81 18.16 9.77
C ASP A 81 -0.28 18.12 10.86
N GLY A 82 -0.17 19.03 11.84
CA GLY A 82 -1.13 19.16 12.94
C GLY A 82 -1.02 18.08 14.02
N LYS A 83 -0.20 17.03 13.84
CA LYS A 83 0.10 16.07 14.91
C LYS A 83 1.33 16.50 15.71
N ARG A 84 1.17 16.65 17.02
CA ARG A 84 2.25 16.95 17.96
C ARG A 84 2.92 15.66 18.45
N TYR A 85 4.25 15.67 18.46
CA TYR A 85 5.09 14.56 18.96
C TYR A 85 5.90 14.99 20.18
N PHE A 86 6.39 16.23 20.18
CA PHE A 86 7.06 16.87 21.32
C PHE A 86 6.77 18.38 21.31
N VAL A 87 7.27 19.09 22.33
CA VAL A 87 7.13 20.54 22.44
C VAL A 87 8.53 21.15 22.42
N CYS A 88 8.75 22.11 21.53
CA CYS A 88 9.93 22.96 21.53
C CYS A 88 9.59 24.32 20.91
N PRO A 89 10.48 25.33 21.00
CA PRO A 89 10.24 26.62 20.37
C PRO A 89 10.02 26.52 18.85
N PRO A 90 9.34 27.49 18.22
CA PRO A 90 9.13 27.49 16.77
C PRO A 90 10.44 27.33 16.00
N LYS A 91 10.43 26.51 14.94
CA LYS A 91 11.61 26.24 14.10
C LYS A 91 12.82 25.73 14.90
N THR A 92 12.60 24.87 15.89
CA THR A 92 13.68 24.31 16.74
C THR A 92 13.69 22.79 16.71
N GLY A 93 12.56 22.16 16.40
CA GLY A 93 12.43 20.73 16.23
C GLY A 93 12.90 20.25 14.86
N LEU A 94 13.52 19.07 14.83
CA LEU A 94 13.95 18.39 13.63
C LEU A 94 13.60 16.90 13.72
N PHE A 95 13.08 16.32 12.63
CA PHE A 95 12.86 14.88 12.52
C PHE A 95 13.91 14.25 11.61
N ILE A 96 14.54 13.18 12.08
CA ILE A 96 15.48 12.35 11.32
C ILE A 96 15.19 10.87 11.59
N LEU A 97 15.51 10.00 10.64
CA LEU A 97 15.46 8.55 10.87
C LEU A 97 16.39 8.20 12.03
N ALA A 98 15.89 7.46 13.03
CA ALA A 98 16.62 7.19 14.26
C ALA A 98 17.97 6.48 14.00
N ILE A 99 18.02 5.62 12.97
CA ILE A 99 19.26 4.95 12.51
C ILE A 99 20.37 5.90 12.00
N LYS A 100 20.05 7.16 11.71
CA LYS A 100 21.00 8.17 11.22
C LYS A 100 21.49 9.12 12.33
N VAL A 101 21.03 8.90 13.57
CA VAL A 101 21.40 9.75 14.70
C VAL A 101 22.72 9.24 15.31
N ILE A 102 23.69 10.13 15.44
CA ILE A 102 24.96 9.82 16.09
C ILE A 102 24.90 10.35 17.53
N LYS A 103 24.94 9.43 18.50
CA LYS A 103 25.00 9.75 19.93
C LYS A 103 26.35 10.38 20.27
N GLN A 104 26.34 11.54 20.93
CA GLN A 104 27.56 12.10 21.49
C GLN A 104 27.87 11.40 22.80
N GLN A 105 28.93 10.60 22.81
CA GLN A 105 29.48 10.05 24.05
C GLN A 105 30.02 11.21 24.88
N GLN A 106 29.40 11.45 26.03
CA GLN A 106 29.97 12.33 27.03
C GLN A 106 31.19 11.62 27.62
N HIS A 107 32.39 12.01 27.19
CA HIS A 107 33.60 11.64 27.93
C HIS A 107 33.51 12.37 29.27
N LEU A 108 33.07 11.65 30.31
CA LEU A 108 33.14 12.13 31.69
C LEU A 108 34.59 12.59 31.95
N HIS A 109 34.76 13.88 32.22
CA HIS A 109 36.01 14.42 32.75
C HIS A 109 36.24 13.82 34.15
N LEU A 110 36.91 12.66 34.20
CA LEU A 110 37.56 12.16 35.41
C LEU A 110 38.95 12.79 35.52
N ILE A 111 38.99 14.09 35.85
CA ILE A 111 40.18 14.69 36.46
C ILE A 111 39.95 14.65 37.97
N ASN A 112 40.23 13.50 38.57
CA ASN A 112 40.45 13.38 40.01
C ASN A 112 41.62 12.42 40.22
N ARG A 113 42.85 12.98 40.23
CA ARG A 113 44.03 12.32 40.79
C ARG A 113 44.44 13.14 42.01
N PRO A 114 44.35 12.60 43.24
CA PRO A 114 44.87 13.28 44.41
C PRO A 114 46.40 13.22 44.37
N SER A 115 47.03 14.36 44.14
CA SER A 115 48.47 14.54 44.37
C SER A 115 48.71 14.68 45.87
N THR A 116 49.38 13.70 46.45
CA THR A 116 49.89 13.72 47.82
C THR A 116 50.93 14.83 48.05
N PRO A 117 51.12 15.28 49.30
CA PRO A 117 51.76 16.55 49.63
C PRO A 117 53.28 16.47 49.54
N HIS A 118 53.87 17.47 48.90
CA HIS A 118 55.31 17.69 48.89
C HIS A 118 55.74 18.28 50.24
N HIS A 119 56.14 17.43 51.18
CA HIS A 119 56.80 17.87 52.42
C HIS A 119 58.26 18.23 52.09
N GLN A 120 58.59 19.52 52.09
CA GLN A 120 59.98 20.00 52.10
C GLN A 120 60.54 19.82 53.50
N LEU A 121 61.45 18.85 53.67
CA LEU A 121 62.28 18.74 54.87
C LEU A 121 63.43 19.74 54.76
N LYS A 122 63.46 20.65 55.74
CA LYS A 122 64.46 21.69 55.95
C LYS A 122 65.86 21.08 56.05
N SER A 123 66.81 21.64 55.30
CA SER A 123 68.23 21.41 55.41
C SER A 123 68.74 21.79 56.82
N LYS A 124 69.27 20.80 57.56
CA LYS A 124 70.10 21.05 58.75
C LYS A 124 71.54 21.29 58.29
N LYS A 125 72.10 22.45 58.62
CA LYS A 125 73.55 22.74 58.53
C LYS A 125 74.32 21.81 59.49
N PRO A 126 75.50 21.28 59.12
CA PRO A 126 76.44 20.72 60.09
C PRO A 126 77.17 21.85 60.84
N PRO A 127 77.63 21.60 62.08
CA PRO A 127 78.18 22.62 62.96
C PRO A 127 79.59 23.05 62.55
N SER A 128 79.85 24.34 62.75
CA SER A 128 81.15 25.00 62.72
C SER A 128 82.02 24.46 63.87
N PHE A 129 83.07 23.70 63.55
CA PHE A 129 84.16 23.44 64.49
C PHE A 129 85.18 24.57 64.37
N THR A 130 85.31 25.31 65.46
CA THR A 130 86.35 26.31 65.70
C THR A 130 87.71 25.64 65.75
N ILE A 131 88.65 26.14 64.95
CA ILE A 131 90.06 25.74 64.99
C ILE A 131 90.72 26.59 66.08
N ASP A 132 90.97 25.98 67.23
CA ASP A 132 91.82 26.59 68.27
C ASP A 132 93.29 26.56 67.84
N ALA A 133 93.98 27.67 68.10
CA ALA A 133 95.39 27.88 67.83
C ALA A 133 96.29 27.02 68.76
N PRO A 134 97.40 26.45 68.27
CA PRO A 134 98.30 25.66 69.11
C PRO A 134 99.22 26.56 69.97
N PRO A 135 99.50 26.18 71.23
CA PRO A 135 100.49 26.86 72.08
C PRO A 135 101.94 26.43 71.76
N PRO A 136 102.96 27.18 72.25
CA PRO A 136 104.30 27.19 71.67
C PRO A 136 105.20 26.03 72.11
N LEU A 137 106.16 25.71 71.24
CA LEU A 137 107.22 24.71 71.40
C LEU A 137 108.16 24.99 72.60
N PRO A 138 108.64 23.93 73.28
CA PRO A 138 109.97 23.92 73.87
C PRO A 138 110.93 22.95 73.15
N THR A 139 112.01 23.55 72.65
CA THR A 139 113.42 23.12 72.75
C THR A 139 113.78 21.62 72.86
N LYS A 140 114.39 21.14 71.76
CA LYS A 140 115.50 20.16 71.65
C LYS A 140 115.67 19.15 72.81
N VAL A 141 115.09 17.96 72.64
CA VAL A 141 115.65 16.70 73.14
C VAL A 141 115.41 15.58 72.10
N ASN A 142 116.50 15.06 71.53
CA ASN A 142 116.68 13.79 70.81
C ASN A 142 115.83 13.46 69.55
N HIS A 143 116.11 14.15 68.45
CA HIS A 143 115.44 14.03 67.14
C HIS A 143 115.43 12.62 66.51
N ASN A 144 116.35 11.73 66.88
CA ASN A 144 116.46 10.40 66.26
C ASN A 144 115.50 9.35 66.86
N ILE A 145 115.05 9.46 68.11
CA ILE A 145 114.15 8.47 68.73
C ILE A 145 112.67 8.76 68.40
N ASP A 146 112.32 10.04 68.25
CA ASP A 146 110.98 10.51 67.87
C ASP A 146 110.66 10.22 66.38
N LEU A 147 111.63 10.43 65.48
CA LEU A 147 111.49 10.09 64.06
C LEU A 147 111.31 8.58 63.83
N ILE A 148 112.05 7.73 64.57
CA ILE A 148 111.89 6.26 64.48
C ILE A 148 110.51 5.83 64.97
N SER A 149 110.01 6.44 66.05
CA SER A 149 108.67 6.15 66.59
C SER A 149 107.58 6.61 65.61
N ARG A 150 107.78 7.75 64.95
CA ARG A 150 106.88 8.28 63.91
C ARG A 150 106.89 7.42 62.64
N ILE A 151 108.05 6.93 62.21
CA ILE A 151 108.17 6.02 61.06
C ILE A 151 107.42 4.71 61.35
N LYS A 152 107.60 4.11 62.53
CA LYS A 152 106.86 2.90 62.93
C LYS A 152 105.34 3.14 62.98
N ALA A 153 104.91 4.29 63.49
CA ALA A 153 103.50 4.65 63.52
C ALA A 153 102.93 4.82 62.09
N LEU A 154 103.68 5.46 61.19
CA LEU A 154 103.30 5.62 59.78
C LEU A 154 103.32 4.30 59.02
N GLU A 155 104.27 3.40 59.29
CA GLU A 155 104.31 2.05 58.70
C GLU A 155 103.10 1.22 59.13
N GLN A 156 102.71 1.33 60.40
CA GLN A 156 101.52 0.67 60.92
C GLN A 156 100.23 1.26 60.33
N GLU A 157 100.09 2.59 60.29
CA GLU A 157 98.96 3.28 59.65
C GLU A 157 98.85 2.92 58.15
N ASN A 158 99.98 2.82 57.45
CA ASN A 158 100.03 2.43 56.04
C ASN A 158 99.66 0.94 55.85
N SER A 159 99.98 0.08 56.81
CA SER A 159 99.52 -1.31 56.84
C SER A 159 98.00 -1.41 57.08
N GLU A 160 97.47 -0.63 58.02
CA GLU A 160 96.04 -0.56 58.32
C GLU A 160 95.24 0.00 57.14
N LEU A 161 95.74 1.04 56.47
CA LEU A 161 95.15 1.59 55.24
C LEU A 161 95.15 0.57 54.09
N LYS A 162 96.21 -0.23 53.94
CA LYS A 162 96.23 -1.32 52.94
C LYS A 162 95.20 -2.40 53.24
N GLN A 163 95.04 -2.78 54.51
CA GLN A 163 94.01 -3.75 54.92
C GLN A 163 92.60 -3.18 54.71
N ALA A 164 92.38 -1.91 55.03
CA ALA A 164 91.11 -1.22 54.79
C ALA A 164 90.77 -1.12 53.29
N ALA A 165 91.76 -0.80 52.45
CA ALA A 165 91.61 -0.78 50.99
C ALA A 165 91.27 -2.17 50.43
N SER A 166 91.96 -3.22 50.90
CA SER A 166 91.67 -4.61 50.50
C SER A 166 90.27 -5.06 50.90
N LEU A 167 89.82 -4.69 52.10
CA LEU A 167 88.46 -4.98 52.57
C LEU A 167 87.39 -4.23 51.76
N MET A 168 87.65 -2.97 51.42
CA MET A 168 86.78 -2.16 50.55
C MET A 168 86.69 -2.75 49.14
N GLU A 169 87.81 -3.19 48.57
CA GLU A 169 87.85 -3.87 47.26
C GLU A 169 87.03 -5.16 47.30
N LYS A 170 87.15 -5.95 48.37
CA LYS A 170 86.37 -7.17 48.56
C LYS A 170 84.86 -6.87 48.63
N LYS A 171 84.45 -5.89 49.43
CA LYS A 171 83.04 -5.46 49.52
C LYS A 171 82.51 -4.92 48.19
N LYS A 172 83.34 -4.19 47.42
CA LYS A 172 82.99 -3.71 46.09
C LYS A 172 82.73 -4.88 45.14
N ASN A 173 83.58 -5.89 45.14
CA ASN A 173 83.42 -7.07 44.28
C ASN A 173 82.19 -7.90 44.67
N GLU A 174 81.94 -8.10 45.96
CA GLU A 174 80.70 -8.74 46.45
C GLU A 174 79.45 -7.96 46.03
N HIS A 175 79.51 -6.62 46.06
CA HIS A 175 78.40 -5.79 45.60
C HIS A 175 78.20 -5.87 44.08
N ILE A 176 79.29 -5.93 43.31
CA ILE A 176 79.23 -6.13 41.85
C ILE A 176 78.57 -7.47 41.53
N GLU A 177 78.94 -8.56 42.21
CA GLU A 177 78.34 -9.88 42.04
C GLU A 177 76.83 -9.88 42.35
N GLN A 178 76.41 -9.22 43.43
CA GLN A 178 74.99 -9.04 43.75
C GLN A 178 74.24 -8.26 42.67
N LEU A 179 74.84 -7.20 42.13
CA LEU A 179 74.25 -6.42 41.04
C LEU A 179 74.14 -7.26 39.76
N GLU A 180 75.15 -8.06 39.43
CA GLU A 180 75.11 -8.97 38.28
C GLU A 180 73.98 -10.00 38.42
N ASP A 181 73.82 -10.61 39.58
CA ASP A 181 72.73 -11.56 39.86
C ASP A 181 71.35 -10.90 39.71
N THR A 182 71.17 -9.70 40.26
CA THR A 182 69.89 -8.99 40.12
C THR A 182 69.58 -8.63 38.67
N ILE A 183 70.60 -8.24 37.88
CA ILE A 183 70.44 -7.98 36.44
C ILE A 183 70.00 -9.27 35.71
N VAL A 184 70.58 -10.41 36.03
CA VAL A 184 70.20 -11.70 35.44
C VAL A 184 68.75 -12.06 35.78
N GLN A 185 68.35 -11.88 37.04
CA GLN A 185 66.96 -12.12 37.46
C GLN A 185 65.96 -11.19 36.77
N ILE A 186 66.28 -9.89 36.67
CA ILE A 186 65.43 -8.91 35.96
C ILE A 186 65.32 -9.29 34.48
N LYS A 187 66.42 -9.66 33.82
CA LYS A 187 66.41 -10.10 32.42
C LYS A 187 65.53 -11.33 32.22
N LYS A 188 65.64 -12.32 33.11
CA LYS A 188 64.81 -13.54 33.06
C LYS A 188 63.33 -13.21 33.24
N ALA A 189 62.97 -12.49 34.29
CA ALA A 189 61.59 -12.08 34.53
C ALA A 189 61.01 -11.24 33.38
N SER A 190 61.85 -10.40 32.75
CA SER A 190 61.46 -9.60 31.58
C SER A 190 61.20 -10.48 30.36
N MET A 191 62.04 -11.49 30.12
CA MET A 191 61.89 -12.44 29.03
C MET A 191 60.60 -13.27 29.20
N ASP A 192 60.38 -13.83 30.38
CA ASP A 192 59.18 -14.60 30.72
C ASP A 192 57.91 -13.74 30.53
N SER A 193 57.98 -12.45 30.88
CA SER A 193 56.88 -11.50 30.66
C SER A 193 56.60 -11.24 29.18
N ILE A 194 57.63 -11.18 28.34
CA ILE A 194 57.48 -11.01 26.88
C ILE A 194 56.83 -12.25 26.27
N GLU A 195 57.27 -13.45 26.65
CA GLU A 195 56.73 -14.71 26.14
C GLU A 195 55.22 -14.84 26.43
N ILE A 196 54.80 -14.52 27.66
CA ILE A 196 53.38 -14.51 28.04
C ILE A 196 52.57 -13.51 27.19
N LEU A 197 53.13 -12.32 26.93
CA LEU A 197 52.45 -11.31 26.12
C LEU A 197 52.33 -11.75 24.66
N GLU A 198 53.36 -12.38 24.10
CA GLU A 198 53.33 -12.95 22.75
C GLU A 198 52.28 -14.05 22.62
N ASP A 199 52.17 -14.94 23.61
CA ASP A 199 51.14 -15.98 23.65
C ASP A 199 49.73 -15.39 23.71
N ILE A 200 49.51 -14.40 24.58
CA ILE A 200 48.21 -13.71 24.69
C ILE A 200 47.84 -13.03 23.35
N HIS A 201 48.78 -12.32 22.74
CA HIS A 201 48.56 -11.68 21.44
C HIS A 201 48.28 -12.70 20.34
N SER A 202 49.05 -13.80 20.28
CA SER A 202 48.87 -14.88 19.32
C SER A 202 47.49 -15.52 19.46
N GLN A 203 47.07 -15.84 20.69
CA GLN A 203 45.72 -16.34 20.98
C GLN A 203 44.64 -15.34 20.57
N LYS A 204 44.83 -14.05 20.83
CA LYS A 204 43.86 -13.02 20.46
C LYS A 204 43.72 -12.87 18.96
N ILE A 205 44.84 -12.91 18.23
CA ILE A 205 44.86 -12.90 16.76
C ILE A 205 44.11 -14.13 16.22
N GLN A 206 44.39 -15.32 16.73
CA GLN A 206 43.71 -16.55 16.32
C GLN A 206 42.20 -16.47 16.56
N GLN A 207 41.78 -15.97 17.73
CA GLN A 207 40.36 -15.78 18.05
C GLN A 207 39.69 -14.80 17.07
N MET A 208 40.32 -13.67 16.79
CA MET A 208 39.79 -12.68 15.84
C MET A 208 39.72 -13.24 14.42
N THR A 209 40.74 -13.97 13.96
CA THR A 209 40.75 -14.61 12.64
C THR A 209 39.62 -15.63 12.52
N ALA A 210 39.45 -16.50 13.52
CA ALA A 210 38.36 -17.47 13.55
C ALA A 210 36.98 -16.81 13.49
N THR A 211 36.81 -15.69 14.21
CA THR A 211 35.56 -14.91 14.22
C THR A 211 35.33 -14.27 12.85
N LEU A 212 36.36 -13.69 12.25
CA LEU A 212 36.29 -13.08 10.93
C LEU A 212 35.93 -14.09 9.84
N ASP A 213 36.48 -15.30 9.91
CA ASP A 213 36.17 -16.37 8.95
C ASP A 213 34.77 -16.95 9.14
N ASP A 214 34.25 -16.96 10.37
CA ASP A 214 32.84 -17.27 10.63
C ASP A 214 31.90 -16.23 10.03
N GLU A 215 32.18 -14.94 10.26
CA GLU A 215 31.39 -13.85 9.68
C GLU A 215 31.46 -13.83 8.14
N LYS A 216 32.62 -14.11 7.55
CA LYS A 216 32.74 -14.26 6.09
C LYS A 216 31.87 -15.39 5.54
N ARG A 217 31.81 -16.53 6.24
CA ARG A 217 30.93 -17.65 5.84
C ARG A 217 29.46 -17.26 5.93
N LYS A 218 29.03 -16.62 7.02
CA LYS A 218 27.66 -16.10 7.15
C LYS A 218 27.30 -15.14 6.02
N VAL A 219 28.20 -14.21 5.67
CA VAL A 219 27.99 -13.29 4.55
C VAL A 219 27.86 -14.04 3.23
N GLN A 220 28.68 -15.07 3.00
CA GLN A 220 28.60 -15.88 1.80
C GLN A 220 27.27 -16.65 1.70
N ASP A 221 26.81 -17.23 2.81
CA ASP A 221 25.54 -17.96 2.87
C ASP A 221 24.35 -17.02 2.63
N LEU A 222 24.36 -15.83 3.23
CA LEU A 222 23.35 -14.80 3.00
C LEU A 222 23.33 -14.31 1.54
N LEU A 223 24.49 -14.25 0.88
CA LEU A 223 24.58 -13.89 -0.53
C LEU A 223 23.99 -14.97 -1.44
N LEU A 224 24.19 -16.25 -1.10
CA LEU A 224 23.56 -17.36 -1.82
C LEU A 224 22.05 -17.34 -1.65
N GLU A 225 21.57 -17.19 -0.41
CA GLU A 225 20.15 -17.07 -0.11
C GLU A 225 19.52 -15.88 -0.86
N GLN A 226 20.15 -14.70 -0.84
CA GLN A 226 19.69 -13.54 -1.60
C GLN A 226 19.58 -13.84 -3.11
N ASN A 227 20.55 -14.56 -3.69
CA ASN A 227 20.52 -14.91 -5.10
C ASN A 227 19.41 -15.91 -5.43
N ASP A 228 19.19 -16.90 -4.57
CA ASP A 228 18.11 -17.88 -4.73
C ASP A 228 16.73 -17.23 -4.62
N LEU A 229 16.54 -16.35 -3.64
CA LEU A 229 15.33 -15.53 -3.51
C LEU A 229 15.11 -14.64 -4.73
N ARG A 230 16.16 -14.00 -5.25
CA ARG A 230 16.07 -13.18 -6.46
C ARG A 230 15.66 -14.02 -7.67
N LYS A 231 16.23 -15.21 -7.81
CA LYS A 231 15.89 -16.16 -8.90
C LYS A 231 14.43 -16.61 -8.79
N ALA A 232 13.99 -17.06 -7.62
CA ALA A 232 12.61 -17.46 -7.38
C ALA A 232 11.62 -16.31 -7.64
N GLY A 233 11.99 -15.08 -7.27
CA GLY A 233 11.20 -13.89 -7.59
C GLY A 233 11.03 -13.65 -9.09
N LEU A 234 12.09 -13.83 -9.88
CA LEU A 234 12.03 -13.69 -11.34
C LEU A 234 11.17 -14.79 -11.99
N GLU A 235 11.31 -16.04 -11.56
CA GLU A 235 10.49 -17.16 -12.06
C GLU A 235 9.00 -16.96 -11.75
N ALA A 236 8.67 -16.42 -10.56
CA ALA A 236 7.31 -16.07 -10.21
C ALA A 236 6.73 -14.96 -11.10
N ILE A 237 7.52 -13.91 -11.39
CA ILE A 237 7.12 -12.83 -12.29
C ILE A 237 6.84 -13.39 -13.69
N GLU A 238 7.75 -14.19 -14.24
CA GLU A 238 7.58 -14.80 -15.57
C GLU A 238 6.31 -15.67 -15.65
N SER A 239 6.05 -16.46 -14.61
CA SER A 239 4.82 -17.25 -14.49
C SER A 239 3.57 -16.36 -14.49
N TYR A 240 3.58 -15.27 -13.71
CA TYR A 240 2.43 -14.35 -13.65
C TYR A 240 2.22 -13.65 -15.00
N GLU A 241 3.28 -13.18 -15.65
CA GLU A 241 3.22 -12.56 -16.98
C GLU A 241 2.62 -13.52 -18.02
N ALA A 242 3.01 -14.80 -18.00
CA ALA A 242 2.44 -15.81 -18.87
C ALA A 242 0.93 -16.01 -18.64
N THR A 243 0.49 -16.06 -17.37
CA THR A 243 -0.94 -16.17 -17.04
C THR A 243 -1.74 -14.94 -17.46
N LEU A 244 -1.21 -13.73 -17.24
CA LEU A 244 -1.84 -12.48 -17.67
C LEU A 244 -1.97 -12.43 -19.19
N SER A 245 -0.91 -12.77 -19.94
CA SER A 245 -0.96 -12.83 -21.40
C SER A 245 -2.01 -13.84 -21.90
N GLY A 246 -2.14 -14.98 -21.22
CA GLY A 246 -3.19 -15.97 -21.50
C GLY A 246 -4.61 -15.41 -21.30
N LEU A 247 -4.84 -14.74 -20.17
CA LEU A 247 -6.12 -14.12 -19.85
C LEU A 247 -6.47 -12.97 -20.79
N GLU A 248 -5.51 -12.11 -21.16
CA GLU A 248 -5.70 -11.03 -22.14
C GLU A 248 -6.08 -11.57 -23.52
N LYS A 249 -5.44 -12.65 -23.97
CA LYS A 249 -5.82 -13.33 -25.23
C LYS A 249 -7.23 -13.90 -25.15
N SER A 250 -7.59 -14.52 -24.03
CA SER A 250 -8.93 -15.10 -23.84
C SER A 250 -10.01 -14.02 -23.79
N THR A 251 -9.77 -12.92 -23.08
CA THR A 251 -10.71 -11.79 -22.98
C THR A 251 -10.84 -11.06 -24.32
N SER A 252 -9.74 -10.87 -25.06
CA SER A 252 -9.76 -10.30 -26.41
C SER A 252 -10.58 -11.15 -27.39
N LYS A 253 -10.37 -12.48 -27.40
CA LYS A 253 -11.19 -13.40 -28.20
C LYS A 253 -12.67 -13.36 -27.82
N SER A 254 -12.96 -13.36 -26.52
CA SER A 254 -14.35 -13.29 -26.05
C SER A 254 -15.00 -11.98 -26.47
N ARG A 255 -14.31 -10.84 -26.33
CA ARG A 255 -14.80 -9.53 -26.82
C ARG A 255 -15.07 -9.54 -28.32
N GLN A 256 -14.16 -10.09 -29.13
CA GLN A 256 -14.37 -10.20 -30.58
C GLN A 256 -15.62 -11.01 -30.94
N LEU A 257 -15.85 -12.13 -30.23
CA LEU A 257 -17.05 -12.94 -30.43
C LEU A 257 -18.32 -12.17 -30.04
N TRP A 258 -18.31 -11.49 -28.90
CA TRP A 258 -19.45 -10.66 -28.46
C TRP A 258 -19.75 -9.52 -29.44
N ASP A 259 -18.72 -8.89 -30.01
CA ASP A 259 -18.90 -7.83 -31.00
C ASP A 259 -19.43 -8.37 -32.33
N LEU A 260 -19.01 -9.56 -32.74
CA LEU A 260 -19.54 -10.23 -33.94
C LEU A 260 -21.01 -10.63 -33.75
N GLU A 261 -21.35 -11.23 -32.61
CA GLU A 261 -22.73 -11.61 -32.29
C GLU A 261 -23.64 -10.38 -32.23
N ARG A 262 -23.18 -9.29 -31.60
CA ARG A 262 -23.93 -8.03 -31.54
C ARG A 262 -24.19 -7.46 -32.94
N LYS A 263 -23.20 -7.49 -33.83
CA LYS A 263 -23.37 -7.04 -35.23
C LYS A 263 -24.40 -7.89 -35.97
N LYS A 264 -24.31 -9.21 -35.83
CA LYS A 264 -25.26 -10.15 -36.46
C LYS A 264 -26.69 -9.88 -35.99
N MET A 265 -26.90 -9.75 -34.68
CA MET A 265 -28.20 -9.40 -34.11
C MET A 265 -28.73 -8.06 -34.63
N GLN A 266 -27.87 -7.05 -34.76
CA GLN A 266 -28.26 -5.75 -35.31
C GLN A 266 -28.63 -5.83 -36.80
N GLU A 267 -27.89 -6.60 -37.59
CA GLU A 267 -28.17 -6.83 -39.01
C GLU A 267 -29.52 -7.56 -39.19
N GLU A 268 -29.78 -8.59 -38.39
CA GLU A 268 -31.06 -9.31 -38.38
C GLU A 268 -32.23 -8.37 -37.99
N GLN A 269 -32.06 -7.57 -36.94
CA GLN A 269 -33.06 -6.58 -36.52
C GLN A 269 -33.32 -5.54 -37.61
N ASN A 270 -32.26 -5.01 -38.24
CA ASN A 270 -32.37 -4.03 -39.31
C ASN A 270 -33.07 -4.62 -40.56
N ALA A 271 -32.76 -5.88 -40.90
CA ALA A 271 -33.39 -6.57 -42.02
C ALA A 271 -34.89 -6.79 -41.76
N MET A 272 -35.25 -7.22 -40.55
CA MET A 272 -36.64 -7.36 -40.13
C MET A 272 -37.39 -6.03 -40.20
N MET A 273 -36.80 -4.97 -39.65
CA MET A 273 -37.39 -3.63 -39.66
C MET A 273 -37.60 -3.11 -41.09
N LYS A 274 -36.64 -3.35 -41.99
CA LYS A 274 -36.77 -3.02 -43.41
C LYS A 274 -37.91 -3.81 -44.07
N SER A 275 -38.01 -5.11 -43.81
CA SER A 275 -39.11 -5.92 -44.35
C SER A 275 -40.48 -5.43 -43.87
N HIS A 276 -40.62 -5.07 -42.58
CA HIS A 276 -41.86 -4.51 -42.06
C HIS A 276 -42.17 -3.15 -42.71
N HIS A 277 -41.16 -2.29 -42.87
CA HIS A 277 -41.32 -1.01 -43.55
C HIS A 277 -41.81 -1.19 -45.00
N ASP A 278 -41.22 -2.14 -45.74
CA ASP A 278 -41.62 -2.45 -47.12
C ASP A 278 -43.06 -2.99 -47.18
N GLN A 279 -43.49 -3.82 -46.23
CA GLN A 279 -44.88 -4.29 -46.12
C GLN A 279 -45.85 -3.14 -45.83
N VAL A 280 -45.54 -2.27 -44.87
CA VAL A 280 -46.38 -1.10 -44.56
C VAL A 280 -46.51 -0.20 -45.79
N LYS A 281 -45.42 -0.01 -46.55
CA LYS A 281 -45.43 0.79 -47.77
C LYS A 281 -46.34 0.20 -48.85
N LEU A 282 -46.37 -1.12 -49.01
CA LEU A 282 -47.29 -1.81 -49.91
C LEU A 282 -48.74 -1.62 -49.46
N LEU A 283 -49.04 -1.83 -48.17
CA LEU A 283 -50.38 -1.63 -47.64
C LEU A 283 -50.87 -0.19 -47.82
N LEU A 284 -50.00 0.81 -47.63
CA LEU A 284 -50.35 2.21 -47.88
C LEU A 284 -50.69 2.44 -49.36
N HIS A 285 -49.94 1.84 -50.29
CA HIS A 285 -50.24 1.94 -51.71
C HIS A 285 -51.58 1.27 -52.09
N ASP A 286 -51.88 0.13 -51.48
CA ASP A 286 -53.15 -0.56 -51.66
C ASP A 286 -54.32 0.29 -51.13
N ILE A 287 -54.14 0.95 -49.97
CA ILE A 287 -55.11 1.89 -49.41
C ILE A 287 -55.36 3.06 -50.39
N ASP A 288 -54.31 3.72 -50.88
CA ASP A 288 -54.45 4.82 -51.85
C ASP A 288 -55.23 4.39 -53.11
N THR A 289 -54.96 3.17 -53.59
CA THR A 289 -55.64 2.59 -54.75
C THR A 289 -57.11 2.36 -54.46
N LEU A 290 -57.44 1.81 -53.29
CA LEU A 290 -58.82 1.59 -52.85
C LEU A 290 -59.56 2.91 -52.66
N GLU A 291 -58.92 3.93 -52.10
CA GLU A 291 -59.50 5.27 -51.97
C GLU A 291 -59.85 5.87 -53.32
N MET A 292 -58.96 5.75 -54.31
CA MET A 292 -59.21 6.23 -55.67
C MET A 292 -60.39 5.51 -56.33
N VAL A 293 -60.48 4.18 -56.19
CA VAL A 293 -61.60 3.37 -56.71
C VAL A 293 -62.91 3.73 -56.00
N LEU A 294 -62.87 3.92 -54.68
CA LEU A 294 -64.03 4.30 -53.90
C LEU A 294 -64.54 5.69 -54.29
N GLN A 295 -63.65 6.66 -54.48
CA GLN A 295 -63.98 8.01 -54.94
C GLN A 295 -64.64 7.99 -56.33
N ASP A 296 -64.09 7.23 -57.29
CA ASP A 296 -64.68 7.07 -58.63
C ASP A 296 -66.09 6.43 -58.55
N LYS A 297 -66.24 5.38 -57.73
CA LYS A 297 -67.55 4.74 -57.53
C LYS A 297 -68.56 5.69 -56.90
N MET A 298 -68.15 6.43 -55.87
CA MET A 298 -69.00 7.45 -55.24
C MET A 298 -69.43 8.52 -56.24
N SER A 299 -68.51 9.00 -57.10
CA SER A 299 -68.84 9.99 -58.14
C SER A 299 -69.91 9.45 -59.11
N LYS A 300 -69.75 8.21 -59.58
CA LYS A 300 -70.73 7.56 -60.48
C LYS A 300 -72.09 7.35 -59.82
N GLU A 301 -72.12 7.00 -58.54
CA GLU A 301 -73.37 6.89 -57.78
C GLU A 301 -74.06 8.25 -57.63
N ILE A 302 -73.31 9.32 -57.36
CA ILE A 302 -73.83 10.69 -57.31
C ILE A 302 -74.47 11.07 -58.66
N ASP A 303 -73.78 10.83 -59.78
CA ASP A 303 -74.28 11.13 -61.13
C ASP A 303 -75.55 10.32 -61.47
N LEU A 304 -75.60 9.05 -61.08
CA LEU A 304 -76.77 8.19 -61.26
C LEU A 304 -77.96 8.68 -60.44
N VAL A 305 -77.74 9.05 -59.17
CA VAL A 305 -78.77 9.62 -58.30
C VAL A 305 -79.31 10.92 -58.88
N GLU A 306 -78.45 11.79 -59.42
CA GLU A 306 -78.88 13.02 -60.07
C GLU A 306 -79.70 12.74 -61.34
N SER A 307 -79.27 11.78 -62.15
CA SER A 307 -79.98 11.36 -63.37
C SER A 307 -81.37 10.80 -63.04
N LEU A 308 -81.47 9.93 -62.02
CA LEU A 308 -82.76 9.41 -61.54
C LEU A 308 -83.66 10.51 -60.98
N ARG A 309 -83.10 11.52 -60.30
CA ARG A 309 -83.87 12.69 -59.84
C ARG A 309 -84.45 13.48 -61.02
N LYS A 310 -83.66 13.73 -62.07
CA LYS A 310 -84.13 14.41 -63.31
C LYS A 310 -85.24 13.62 -63.99
N GLU A 311 -85.06 12.30 -64.15
CA GLU A 311 -86.06 11.44 -64.77
C GLU A 311 -87.36 11.38 -63.95
N ARG A 312 -87.26 11.38 -62.61
CA ARG A 312 -88.43 11.47 -61.72
C ARG A 312 -89.16 12.81 -61.87
N GLN A 313 -88.43 13.92 -62.01
CA GLN A 313 -89.03 15.23 -62.28
C GLN A 313 -89.76 15.25 -63.63
N ASN A 314 -89.14 14.72 -64.69
CA ASN A 314 -89.76 14.60 -66.02
C ASN A 314 -91.04 13.75 -65.97
N ASN A 315 -90.99 12.58 -65.33
CA ASN A 315 -92.17 11.72 -65.17
C ASN A 315 -93.28 12.41 -64.36
N SER A 316 -92.92 13.21 -63.35
CA SER A 316 -93.89 14.03 -62.61
C SER A 316 -94.55 15.09 -63.52
N LEU A 317 -93.78 15.76 -64.37
CA LEU A 317 -94.30 16.73 -65.34
C LEU A 317 -95.24 16.06 -66.35
N LEU A 318 -94.82 14.97 -66.98
CA LEU A 318 -95.65 14.19 -67.90
C LEU A 318 -96.93 13.69 -67.23
N ALA A 319 -96.86 13.25 -65.96
CA ALA A 319 -98.03 12.85 -65.20
C ALA A 319 -99.00 14.03 -64.96
N THR A 320 -98.49 15.25 -64.76
CA THR A 320 -99.32 16.46 -64.65
C THR A 320 -99.96 16.83 -66.00
N GLU A 321 -99.22 16.73 -67.11
CA GLU A 321 -99.73 16.96 -68.45
C GLU A 321 -100.81 15.95 -68.84
N LEU A 322 -100.60 14.65 -68.60
CA LEU A 322 -101.59 13.60 -68.83
C LEU A 322 -102.87 13.84 -68.02
N LYS A 323 -102.77 14.32 -66.77
CA LYS A 323 -103.94 14.73 -65.98
C LYS A 323 -104.67 15.90 -66.65
N GLY A 324 -103.93 16.87 -67.19
CA GLY A 324 -104.48 17.99 -67.96
C GLY A 324 -105.21 17.55 -69.23
N ILE A 325 -104.60 16.68 -70.04
CA ILE A 325 -105.21 16.13 -71.26
C ILE A 325 -106.45 15.30 -70.92
N LYS A 326 -106.40 14.47 -69.88
CA LYS A 326 -107.56 13.70 -69.40
C LYS A 326 -108.71 14.60 -68.96
N PHE A 327 -108.41 15.76 -68.36
CA PHE A 327 -109.40 16.77 -68.02
C PHE A 327 -110.01 17.39 -69.30
N GLN A 328 -109.19 17.75 -70.29
CA GLN A 328 -109.66 18.26 -71.58
C GLN A 328 -110.50 17.24 -72.38
N MET A 329 -110.10 15.97 -72.40
CA MET A 329 -110.87 14.90 -73.05
C MET A 329 -112.23 14.65 -72.38
N LYS A 330 -112.32 14.80 -71.06
CA LYS A 330 -113.60 14.75 -70.33
C LYS A 330 -114.50 15.96 -70.64
N SER A 331 -113.94 17.11 -70.98
CA SER A 331 -114.71 18.29 -71.41
C SER A 331 -115.20 18.20 -72.87
N ASN A 332 -114.54 17.43 -73.74
CA ASN A 332 -114.85 17.40 -75.19
C ASN A 332 -115.64 16.18 -75.69
N ASN A 333 -115.94 15.17 -74.87
CA ASN A 333 -116.77 14.02 -75.27
C ASN A 333 -117.93 13.76 -74.30
N ASN A 334 -119.15 14.08 -74.74
CA ASN A 334 -120.38 13.46 -74.25
C ASN A 334 -120.69 12.23 -75.11
N ALA A 335 -120.13 11.05 -74.79
CA ALA A 335 -120.75 9.73 -75.07
C ALA A 335 -119.91 8.54 -74.58
N THR A 336 -120.54 7.72 -73.73
CA THR A 336 -120.55 6.24 -73.67
C THR A 336 -119.26 5.41 -73.48
N HIS A 337 -119.13 4.89 -72.25
CA HIS A 337 -119.16 3.47 -71.81
C HIS A 337 -118.37 2.33 -72.53
N ILE A 338 -117.68 1.57 -71.65
CA ILE A 338 -117.30 0.12 -71.68
C ILE A 338 -116.01 -0.25 -72.43
N ILE A 339 -115.05 -0.87 -71.71
CA ILE A 339 -114.43 -2.23 -71.90
C ILE A 339 -113.70 -2.57 -70.57
N THR A 340 -114.29 -3.36 -69.67
CA THR A 340 -113.94 -4.77 -69.30
C THR A 340 -112.46 -5.16 -69.21
N ASP A 341 -112.06 -5.53 -68.00
CA ASP A 341 -111.33 -6.76 -67.66
C ASP A 341 -109.98 -7.06 -68.32
N ILE A 342 -108.89 -6.78 -67.57
CA ILE A 342 -107.68 -7.62 -67.54
C ILE A 342 -107.19 -7.66 -66.08
N SER A 343 -107.81 -8.52 -65.28
CA SER A 343 -107.10 -9.21 -64.21
C SER A 343 -105.99 -10.08 -64.82
N HIS A 344 -104.90 -10.27 -64.08
CA HIS A 344 -103.72 -11.11 -64.38
C HIS A 344 -102.57 -10.47 -65.19
N ARG A 345 -101.73 -9.68 -64.50
CA ARG A 345 -100.27 -9.85 -64.59
C ARG A 345 -99.56 -9.12 -63.45
N TRP A 346 -98.69 -9.87 -62.76
CA TRP A 346 -97.76 -9.47 -61.68
C TRP A 346 -98.23 -9.71 -60.25
N SER A 347 -98.55 -10.97 -59.96
CA SER A 347 -98.29 -11.57 -58.64
C SER A 347 -96.87 -12.14 -58.64
N PHE A 348 -95.87 -11.33 -58.25
CA PHE A 348 -94.57 -11.82 -57.78
C PHE A 348 -93.78 -10.71 -57.08
N ARG A 349 -94.13 -10.40 -55.83
CA ARG A 349 -93.20 -9.87 -54.81
C ARG A 349 -93.92 -9.81 -53.46
N ASP A 350 -94.07 -10.99 -52.89
CA ASP A 350 -94.09 -11.12 -51.45
C ASP A 350 -92.69 -11.58 -51.03
N LYS A 351 -92.23 -11.07 -49.89
CA LYS A 351 -91.00 -11.44 -49.15
C LYS A 351 -89.69 -10.81 -49.63
N LEU A 352 -89.45 -9.58 -49.16
CA LEU A 352 -88.12 -9.17 -48.70
C LEU A 352 -88.25 -8.35 -47.40
N ASP A 353 -89.01 -8.89 -46.45
CA ASP A 353 -88.78 -8.63 -45.03
C ASP A 353 -87.82 -9.72 -44.55
N THR A 354 -86.53 -9.47 -44.75
CA THR A 354 -85.49 -10.16 -43.97
C THR A 354 -85.35 -9.41 -42.65
N PRO A 355 -85.62 -10.05 -41.50
CA PRO A 355 -85.24 -9.51 -40.20
C PRO A 355 -83.73 -9.31 -40.20
N ILE A 356 -83.29 -8.11 -39.79
CA ILE A 356 -81.90 -7.86 -39.43
C ILE A 356 -81.62 -8.78 -38.24
N PRO A 357 -80.69 -9.75 -38.32
CA PRO A 357 -80.13 -10.33 -37.12
C PRO A 357 -79.34 -9.20 -36.46
N GLU A 358 -79.73 -8.82 -35.25
CA GLU A 358 -78.80 -8.22 -34.30
C GLU A 358 -77.72 -9.30 -34.10
N GLU A 359 -76.62 -9.17 -34.83
CA GLU A 359 -75.39 -9.90 -34.49
C GLU A 359 -74.87 -9.24 -33.24
N ASP A 360 -74.99 -10.01 -32.17
CA ASP A 360 -74.53 -9.75 -30.83
C ASP A 360 -73.13 -9.14 -30.84
N GLU A 361 -72.96 -8.09 -30.04
CA GLU A 361 -71.66 -7.66 -29.57
C GLU A 361 -71.00 -8.87 -28.89
N GLU A 362 -70.17 -9.60 -29.63
CA GLU A 362 -69.17 -10.47 -29.03
C GLU A 362 -68.20 -9.54 -28.29
N GLU A 363 -68.56 -9.27 -27.02
CA GLU A 363 -67.59 -8.96 -25.99
C GLU A 363 -66.52 -10.04 -26.05
N GLU A 364 -65.40 -9.76 -26.72
CA GLU A 364 -64.13 -10.40 -26.40
C GLU A 364 -63.88 -10.10 -24.92
N GLN A 365 -64.31 -11.04 -24.08
CA GLN A 365 -63.82 -11.17 -22.73
C GLN A 365 -62.30 -11.26 -22.86
N GLU A 366 -61.61 -10.19 -22.47
CA GLU A 366 -60.24 -10.23 -22.01
C GLU A 366 -60.21 -11.29 -20.90
N GLU A 367 -59.97 -12.55 -21.27
CA GLU A 367 -59.43 -13.52 -20.34
C GLU A 367 -58.05 -12.97 -19.97
N ASP A 368 -58.01 -12.31 -18.80
CA ASP A 368 -56.85 -12.12 -17.96
C ASP A 368 -56.18 -13.49 -17.71
N LEU A 369 -55.45 -13.97 -18.72
CA LEU A 369 -54.39 -14.95 -18.58
C LEU A 369 -53.07 -14.22 -18.33
N PHE A 370 -53.10 -13.26 -17.38
CA PHE A 370 -51.93 -13.06 -16.54
C PHE A 370 -51.88 -14.26 -15.61
N ASP A 371 -51.17 -15.29 -16.08
CA ASP A 371 -50.75 -16.44 -15.32
C ASP A 371 -49.89 -15.92 -14.14
N ASP A 372 -50.57 -15.63 -13.03
CA ASP A 372 -50.06 -14.96 -11.83
C ASP A 372 -49.17 -15.91 -10.99
N ASN A 373 -48.40 -16.77 -11.64
CA ASN A 373 -47.52 -17.73 -10.98
C ASN A 373 -46.26 -18.10 -11.75
N ILE A 374 -45.61 -17.15 -12.42
CA ILE A 374 -44.16 -17.25 -12.63
C ILE A 374 -43.48 -16.51 -11.49
N MET A 375 -43.16 -17.27 -10.42
CA MET A 375 -42.25 -16.84 -9.35
C MET A 375 -40.90 -16.42 -9.94
N SER A 376 -40.80 -15.17 -10.38
CA SER A 376 -39.56 -14.57 -10.87
C SER A 376 -38.61 -14.39 -9.69
N ILE A 377 -37.50 -15.14 -9.75
CA ILE A 377 -36.35 -14.98 -8.88
C ILE A 377 -35.63 -13.72 -9.34
N CYS A 378 -35.45 -12.75 -8.44
CA CYS A 378 -34.74 -11.52 -8.78
C CYS A 378 -33.29 -11.84 -9.18
N ALA A 379 -32.88 -11.47 -10.40
CA ALA A 379 -31.55 -11.78 -10.93
C ALA A 379 -30.37 -11.08 -10.19
N LEU A 380 -30.66 -10.16 -9.25
CA LEU A 380 -29.64 -9.47 -8.46
C LEU A 380 -29.43 -10.08 -7.06
N CYS A 381 -30.48 -10.61 -6.43
CA CYS A 381 -30.43 -11.09 -5.04
C CYS A 381 -30.97 -12.51 -4.84
N GLU A 382 -31.44 -13.14 -5.92
CA GLU A 382 -31.94 -14.52 -5.96
C GLU A 382 -33.17 -14.79 -5.06
N GLN A 383 -33.87 -13.74 -4.62
CA GLN A 383 -35.10 -13.86 -3.83
C GLN A 383 -36.36 -13.74 -4.71
N LYS A 384 -37.42 -14.47 -4.33
CA LYS A 384 -38.69 -14.51 -5.07
C LYS A 384 -39.60 -13.32 -4.72
N GLY A 385 -40.43 -12.89 -5.67
CA GLY A 385 -41.57 -12.00 -5.41
C GLY A 385 -41.31 -10.50 -5.59
N HIS A 386 -40.22 -10.07 -6.24
CA HIS A 386 -40.01 -8.66 -6.60
C HIS A 386 -39.12 -8.48 -7.84
N HIS A 387 -39.35 -7.40 -8.60
CA HIS A 387 -38.58 -7.10 -9.83
C HIS A 387 -37.31 -6.27 -9.53
N LEU A 388 -36.42 -6.16 -10.53
CA LEU A 388 -35.08 -5.52 -10.43
C LEU A 388 -35.08 -4.12 -9.80
N ILE A 389 -36.10 -3.31 -10.12
CA ILE A 389 -36.25 -1.95 -9.63
C ILE A 389 -36.52 -1.92 -8.12
N HIS A 390 -37.35 -2.85 -7.63
CA HIS A 390 -37.69 -2.95 -6.21
C HIS A 390 -36.51 -3.47 -5.37
N CYS A 391 -35.66 -4.34 -5.95
CA CYS A 391 -34.43 -4.81 -5.32
C CYS A 391 -33.43 -3.68 -5.06
N HIS A 392 -33.33 -2.72 -5.98
CA HIS A 392 -32.41 -1.59 -5.86
C HIS A 392 -32.85 -0.57 -4.81
N ILE A 393 -34.16 -0.45 -4.59
CA ILE A 393 -34.76 0.42 -3.57
C ILE A 393 -34.53 -0.17 -2.16
N LEU A 394 -34.71 -1.50 -1.99
CA LEU A 394 -34.48 -2.18 -0.71
C LEU A 394 -33.00 -2.19 -0.29
N SER A 395 -32.07 -2.39 -1.24
CA SER A 395 -30.62 -2.33 -0.98
C SER A 395 -30.17 -0.94 -0.53
N ASN A 396 -30.72 0.12 -1.12
CA ASN A 396 -30.45 1.51 -0.72
C ASN A 396 -31.06 1.88 0.64
N GLN A 397 -32.20 1.30 1.02
CA GLN A 397 -32.78 1.50 2.36
C GLN A 397 -31.96 0.79 3.45
N GLN A 398 -31.47 -0.43 3.20
CA GLN A 398 -30.60 -1.15 4.15
C GLN A 398 -29.24 -0.47 4.33
N GLN A 399 -28.65 0.08 3.27
CA GLN A 399 -27.40 0.86 3.38
C GLN A 399 -27.59 2.17 4.17
N ARG A 400 -28.77 2.80 4.10
CA ARG A 400 -29.08 4.01 4.90
C ARG A 400 -29.33 3.72 6.38
N GLN A 401 -29.79 2.52 6.74
CA GLN A 401 -29.98 2.13 8.14
C GLN A 401 -28.69 1.69 8.86
N HIS A 402 -27.61 1.43 8.12
CA HIS A 402 -26.29 1.13 8.70
C HIS A 402 -25.39 2.38 8.89
N LEU A 403 -25.90 3.57 8.55
CA LEU A 403 -25.19 4.86 8.63
C LEU A 403 -25.85 5.86 9.60
N ILE A 404 -26.76 5.38 10.45
CA ILE A 404 -27.29 6.07 11.65
C ILE A 404 -26.97 5.15 12.83
#